data_AF-A0A2S5V331-F1
#
_entry.id   AF-A0A2S5V331-F1
#
_cell.length_a   1.000
_cell.length_b   1.000
_cell.length_c   1.000
_cell.angle_alpha   90.00
_cell.angle_beta   90.00
_cell.angle_gamma   90.00
#
_symmetry.space_group_name_H-M   'P 1'
#
loop_
_entity.id
_entity.type
_entity.pdbx_description
1 polymer ?
#
loop_
_entity_poly.entity_id
_entity_poly.type
_entity_poly.pdbx_seq_one_letter_code
_entity_poly.pdbx_strand_id
1 'polypeptide(L)'
;MSYSKLLRWYPKAWRGENGDVFLGMLEDDAAARGATKPEFTEAWSIRVHGLAERASYKIALALALVAVVSFSGPAVVGLLQRLTTGETFMSITPALFIAVLIGRAAGVAAFGFAVVTLLVRALQMSAWPATLSAAAFALSALTGSAEFAFWLLPVPGAEEELLFPLNFTWPASTALFMVAATIAAGSALSEMFPTWLRLVLGGALGILSGIVYSNVMLGASGVNSLVACTLVVAVVVAASVTRSQREGTTRAVAGVASRDLALLAATAVSSGAIGCIGLVIQRFNLAGAELWSSSALVLAVLAPLPTFIAGAALVRRRMGSVAIWAAFSWCLALVLVAACWTIRPFMEGFLFMVAPVLAAALALFGTGLCLAAIRGLQVWAIPAAAALAIAGGFLLGGAILKLAIIAPFLCLGAAALAFGLVRVRARSKSLRPVPVGPDVRM
;
A
#
# COMPACT_ATOMS: atom_id res chain seq x y z
N MET A 1 22.53 -30.84 10.45
CA MET A 1 21.48 -30.79 9.40
C MET A 1 22.21 -30.82 8.06
N SER A 2 21.96 -31.78 7.16
CA SER A 2 22.67 -31.86 5.86
C SER A 2 22.15 -30.77 4.89
N TYR A 3 23.01 -30.27 4.00
CA TYR A 3 22.65 -29.32 2.94
C TYR A 3 21.50 -29.81 2.06
N SER A 4 21.44 -31.11 1.76
CA SER A 4 20.32 -31.73 1.04
C SER A 4 18.95 -31.48 1.70
N LYS A 5 18.89 -31.50 3.03
CA LYS A 5 17.65 -31.23 3.79
C LYS A 5 17.26 -29.75 3.72
N LEU A 6 18.21 -28.83 3.49
CA LEU A 6 17.91 -27.41 3.32
C LEU A 6 17.28 -27.13 1.95
N LEU A 7 17.59 -27.92 0.92
CA LEU A 7 16.97 -27.74 -0.40
C LEU A 7 15.46 -27.98 -0.40
N ARG A 8 14.88 -28.67 0.61
CA ARG A 8 13.43 -28.87 0.72
C ARG A 8 12.62 -27.57 0.70
N TRP A 9 13.25 -26.45 1.06
CA TRP A 9 12.63 -25.13 1.04
C TRP A 9 12.44 -24.57 -0.37
N TYR A 10 13.14 -25.10 -1.39
CA TYR A 10 12.95 -24.71 -2.80
C TYR A 10 11.77 -25.47 -3.45
N PRO A 11 11.14 -24.90 -4.50
CA PRO A 11 10.16 -25.59 -5.31
C PRO A 11 10.71 -26.91 -5.89
N LYS A 12 9.84 -27.92 -6.07
CA LYS A 12 10.26 -29.23 -6.61
C LYS A 12 10.87 -29.11 -8.02
N ALA A 13 10.28 -28.27 -8.88
CA ALA A 13 10.81 -28.01 -10.23
C ALA A 13 12.22 -27.41 -10.19
N TRP A 14 12.41 -26.35 -9.40
CA TRP A 14 13.70 -25.71 -9.22
C TRP A 14 14.78 -26.68 -8.73
N ARG A 15 14.43 -27.54 -7.76
CA ARG A 15 15.34 -28.58 -7.25
C ARG A 15 15.75 -29.60 -8.31
N GLY A 16 14.84 -29.99 -9.20
CA GLY A 16 15.17 -30.94 -10.27
C GLY A 16 16.14 -30.36 -11.28
N GLU A 17 16.07 -29.04 -11.53
CA GLU A 17 16.90 -28.37 -12.54
C GLU A 17 18.23 -27.86 -11.98
N ASN A 18 18.25 -27.35 -10.74
CA ASN A 18 19.40 -26.64 -10.18
C ASN A 18 19.93 -27.27 -8.88
N GLY A 19 19.20 -28.23 -8.30
CA GLY A 19 19.46 -28.72 -6.94
C GLY A 19 20.82 -29.39 -6.80
N ASP A 20 21.22 -30.23 -7.75
CA ASP A 20 22.48 -30.97 -7.68
C ASP A 20 23.70 -30.04 -7.84
N VAL A 21 23.64 -29.10 -8.80
CA VAL A 21 24.68 -28.09 -9.01
C VAL A 21 24.82 -27.17 -7.80
N PHE A 22 23.70 -26.70 -7.26
CA PHE A 22 23.70 -25.81 -6.10
C PHE A 22 24.13 -26.55 -4.82
N LEU A 23 23.77 -27.84 -4.66
CA LEU A 23 24.26 -28.66 -3.56
C LEU A 23 25.77 -28.86 -3.63
N GLY A 24 26.29 -29.21 -4.81
CA GLY A 24 27.73 -29.35 -5.04
C GLY A 24 28.49 -28.08 -4.70
N MET A 25 28.00 -26.91 -5.16
CA MET A 25 28.60 -25.61 -4.84
C MET A 25 28.63 -25.34 -3.32
N LEU A 26 27.55 -25.67 -2.59
CA LEU A 26 27.51 -25.48 -1.13
C LEU A 26 28.43 -26.46 -0.39
N GLU A 27 28.55 -27.70 -0.87
CA GLU A 27 29.45 -28.70 -0.29
C GLU A 27 30.92 -28.38 -0.56
N ASP A 28 31.24 -27.88 -1.76
CA ASP A 28 32.58 -27.42 -2.13
C ASP A 28 33.01 -26.20 -1.30
N ASP A 29 32.13 -25.21 -1.12
CA ASP A 29 32.39 -24.04 -0.27
C ASP A 29 32.56 -24.44 1.21
N ALA A 30 31.74 -25.38 1.70
CA ALA A 30 31.88 -25.90 3.05
C ALA A 30 33.19 -26.67 3.23
N ALA A 31 33.58 -27.51 2.27
CA ALA A 31 34.83 -28.25 2.28
C ALA A 31 36.04 -27.30 2.25
N ALA A 32 36.01 -26.24 1.44
CA ALA A 32 37.05 -25.21 1.41
C ALA A 32 37.21 -24.49 2.76
N ARG A 33 36.12 -24.29 3.50
CA ARG A 33 36.12 -23.74 4.86
C ARG A 33 36.41 -24.77 5.97
N GLY A 34 36.61 -26.05 5.62
CA GLY A 34 36.77 -27.13 6.60
C GLY A 34 35.52 -27.42 7.42
N ALA A 35 34.35 -26.97 6.97
CA ALA A 35 33.07 -27.15 7.64
C ALA A 35 32.35 -28.40 7.11
N THR A 36 31.86 -29.25 8.02
CA THR A 36 31.08 -30.45 7.67
C THR A 36 29.57 -30.26 7.73
N LYS A 37 29.12 -29.08 8.20
CA LYS A 37 27.71 -28.75 8.39
C LYS A 37 27.50 -27.26 8.03
N PRO A 38 26.32 -26.91 7.51
CA PRO A 38 25.95 -25.51 7.30
C PRO A 38 25.97 -24.75 8.63
N GLU A 39 26.57 -23.56 8.59
CA GLU A 39 26.42 -22.60 9.66
C GLU A 39 24.96 -22.15 9.80
N PHE A 40 24.59 -21.63 10.96
CA PHE A 40 23.22 -21.19 11.22
C PHE A 40 22.77 -20.08 10.26
N THR A 41 23.66 -19.12 10.00
CA THR A 41 23.45 -17.99 9.09
C THR A 41 23.25 -18.45 7.65
N GLU A 42 24.07 -19.41 7.20
CA GLU A 42 23.98 -20.03 5.88
C GLU A 42 22.69 -20.85 5.72
N ALA A 43 22.38 -21.70 6.70
CA ALA A 43 21.13 -22.44 6.71
C ALA A 43 19.90 -21.52 6.69
N TRP A 44 19.94 -20.39 7.39
CA TRP A 44 18.87 -19.40 7.38
C TRP A 44 18.75 -18.70 6.02
N SER A 45 19.87 -18.28 5.43
CA SER A 45 19.91 -17.65 4.10
C SER A 45 19.30 -18.58 3.03
N ILE A 46 19.70 -19.86 3.01
CA ILE A 46 19.17 -20.87 2.07
C ILE A 46 17.66 -21.07 2.25
N ARG A 47 17.16 -21.07 3.50
CA ARG A 47 15.71 -21.18 3.78
C ARG A 47 14.93 -19.99 3.26
N VAL A 48 15.42 -18.78 3.53
CA VAL A 48 14.75 -17.54 3.10
C VAL A 48 14.75 -17.44 1.59
N HIS A 49 15.86 -17.78 0.93
CA HIS A 49 15.94 -17.78 -0.53
C HIS A 49 15.00 -18.82 -1.15
N GLY A 50 14.98 -20.05 -0.64
CA GLY A 50 14.05 -21.08 -1.09
C GLY A 50 12.57 -20.68 -0.92
N LEU A 51 12.24 -20.00 0.18
CA LEU A 51 10.89 -19.47 0.42
C LEU A 51 10.56 -18.32 -0.55
N ALA A 52 11.53 -17.45 -0.86
CA ALA A 52 11.38 -16.40 -1.85
C ALA A 52 11.16 -16.98 -3.27
N GLU A 53 11.78 -18.10 -3.63
CA GLU A 53 11.52 -18.78 -4.90
C GLU A 53 10.12 -19.39 -4.98
N ARG A 54 9.48 -19.66 -3.84
CA ARG A 54 8.07 -20.06 -3.80
C ARG A 54 7.11 -18.87 -3.95
N ALA A 55 7.59 -17.63 -3.77
CA ALA A 55 6.78 -16.43 -3.91
C ALA A 55 6.24 -16.30 -5.33
N SER A 56 4.96 -16.64 -5.51
CA SER A 56 4.27 -16.57 -6.79
C SER A 56 3.13 -15.57 -6.75
N TYR A 57 2.76 -15.05 -7.92
CA TYR A 57 1.58 -14.18 -8.07
C TYR A 57 0.30 -14.86 -7.59
N LYS A 58 0.21 -16.20 -7.70
CA LYS A 58 -0.93 -16.97 -7.20
C LYS A 58 -1.02 -16.91 -5.67
N ILE A 59 0.12 -17.07 -4.98
CA ILE A 59 0.18 -16.96 -3.51
C ILE A 59 -0.13 -15.53 -3.07
N ALA A 60 0.44 -14.53 -3.74
CA ALA A 60 0.14 -13.13 -3.46
C ALA A 60 -1.35 -12.81 -3.61
N LEU A 61 -1.99 -13.30 -4.69
CA LEU A 61 -3.42 -13.12 -4.91
C LEU A 61 -4.25 -13.82 -3.83
N ALA A 62 -3.90 -15.07 -3.48
CA ALA A 62 -4.58 -15.81 -2.42
C ALA A 62 -4.50 -15.08 -1.08
N LEU A 63 -3.31 -14.58 -0.71
CA LEU A 63 -3.09 -13.79 0.50
C LEU A 63 -3.87 -12.46 0.47
N ALA A 64 -3.91 -11.78 -0.68
CA ALA A 64 -4.71 -10.56 -0.84
C ALA A 64 -6.21 -10.83 -0.70
N LEU A 65 -6.72 -11.94 -1.24
CA LEU A 65 -8.12 -12.34 -1.08
C LEU A 65 -8.44 -12.66 0.39
N VAL A 66 -7.56 -13.39 1.08
CA VAL A 66 -7.68 -13.62 2.53
C VAL A 66 -7.74 -12.27 3.25
N ALA A 67 -6.85 -11.34 2.93
CA ALA A 67 -6.85 -10.01 3.54
C ALA A 67 -8.18 -9.27 3.33
N VAL A 68 -8.69 -9.24 2.10
CA VAL A 68 -9.98 -8.60 1.78
C VAL A 68 -11.11 -9.21 2.59
N VAL A 69 -11.24 -10.54 2.59
CA VAL A 69 -12.30 -11.24 3.32
C VAL A 69 -12.19 -10.98 4.82
N SER A 70 -10.98 -11.06 5.36
CA SER A 70 -10.67 -10.82 6.77
C SER A 70 -10.97 -9.39 7.21
N PHE A 71 -10.80 -8.41 6.32
CA PHE A 71 -11.12 -7.01 6.57
C PHE A 71 -12.60 -6.67 6.38
N SER A 72 -13.27 -7.29 5.39
CA SER A 72 -14.67 -7.02 5.09
C SER A 72 -15.63 -7.77 6.01
N GLY A 73 -15.25 -8.98 6.46
CA GLY A 73 -16.08 -9.84 7.30
C GLY A 73 -16.64 -9.11 8.52
N PRO A 74 -15.80 -8.50 9.38
CA PRO A 74 -16.27 -7.73 10.53
C PRO A 74 -17.21 -6.59 10.17
N ALA A 75 -16.95 -5.87 9.07
CA ALA A 75 -17.80 -4.77 8.62
C ALA A 75 -19.17 -5.24 8.13
N VAL A 76 -19.22 -6.35 7.39
CA VAL A 76 -20.47 -6.97 6.92
C VAL A 76 -21.28 -7.49 8.10
N VAL A 77 -20.66 -8.19 9.06
CA VAL A 77 -21.36 -8.67 10.26
C VAL A 77 -21.91 -7.50 11.07
N GLY A 78 -21.12 -6.45 11.30
CA GLY A 78 -21.59 -5.25 12.01
C GLY A 78 -22.71 -4.51 11.29
N LEU A 79 -22.66 -4.44 9.95
CA LEU A 79 -23.75 -3.88 9.15
C LEU A 79 -25.02 -4.71 9.26
N LEU A 80 -24.92 -6.04 9.08
CA LEU A 80 -26.06 -6.94 9.18
C LEU A 80 -26.70 -6.85 10.57
N GLN A 81 -25.91 -6.82 11.64
CA GLN A 81 -26.41 -6.67 13.00
C GLN A 81 -27.17 -5.36 13.18
N ARG A 82 -26.64 -4.23 12.70
CA ARG A 82 -27.35 -2.94 12.72
C ARG A 82 -28.67 -2.98 11.96
N LEU A 83 -28.70 -3.64 10.81
CA LEU A 83 -29.91 -3.80 10.00
C LEU A 83 -30.94 -4.71 10.69
N THR A 84 -30.51 -5.74 11.41
CA THR A 84 -31.44 -6.69 12.05
C THR A 84 -31.94 -6.23 13.43
N THR A 85 -31.10 -5.59 14.24
CA THR A 85 -31.48 -5.18 15.61
C THR A 85 -31.94 -3.74 15.70
N GLY A 86 -31.62 -2.89 14.71
CA GLY A 86 -31.86 -1.45 14.77
C GLY A 86 -30.99 -0.71 15.81
N GLU A 87 -30.16 -1.43 16.57
CA GLU A 87 -29.29 -0.83 17.58
C GLU A 87 -28.02 -0.28 16.93
N THR A 88 -27.65 0.95 17.32
CA THR A 88 -26.38 1.56 16.92
C THR A 88 -25.19 0.96 17.66
N PHE A 89 -25.44 0.37 18.83
CA PHE A 89 -24.45 -0.33 19.65
C PHE A 89 -24.42 -1.82 19.28
N MET A 90 -23.25 -2.30 18.88
CA MET A 90 -23.05 -3.74 18.68
C MET A 90 -23.05 -4.40 20.05
N SER A 91 -24.07 -5.20 20.37
CA SER A 91 -23.94 -6.23 21.39
C SER A 91 -22.80 -7.15 20.97
N ILE A 92 -21.68 -7.08 21.69
CA ILE A 92 -20.45 -7.83 21.39
C ILE A 92 -20.75 -9.30 21.70
N THR A 93 -21.19 -10.04 20.70
CA THR A 93 -21.27 -11.50 20.82
C THR A 93 -19.84 -12.07 20.81
N PRO A 94 -19.57 -13.17 21.53
CA PRO A 94 -18.26 -13.85 21.48
C PRO A 94 -17.84 -14.22 20.05
N ALA A 95 -18.81 -14.55 19.18
CA ALA A 95 -18.56 -14.83 17.77
C ALA A 95 -18.07 -13.58 17.00
N LEU A 96 -18.72 -12.43 17.20
CA LEU A 96 -18.28 -11.15 16.60
C LEU A 96 -16.90 -10.76 17.14
N PHE A 97 -16.67 -10.91 18.45
CA PHE A 97 -15.38 -10.66 19.09
C PHE A 97 -14.26 -11.48 18.42
N ILE A 98 -14.43 -12.79 18.32
CA ILE A 98 -13.45 -13.70 17.72
C ILE A 98 -13.25 -13.36 16.22
N ALA A 99 -14.35 -13.11 15.50
CA ALA A 99 -14.30 -12.76 14.08
C ALA A 99 -13.55 -11.46 13.82
N VAL A 100 -13.76 -10.42 14.63
CA VAL A 100 -13.07 -9.15 14.48
C VAL A 100 -11.60 -9.27 14.87
N LEU A 101 -11.29 -10.00 15.96
CA LEU A 101 -9.93 -10.10 16.49
C LEU A 101 -9.02 -10.96 15.60
N ILE A 102 -9.50 -12.14 15.22
CA ILE A 102 -8.78 -13.05 14.30
C ILE A 102 -8.80 -12.48 12.89
N GLY A 103 -9.95 -11.97 12.44
CA GLY A 103 -10.09 -11.36 11.12
C GLY A 103 -9.11 -10.20 10.94
N ARG A 104 -8.97 -9.32 11.93
CA ARG A 104 -8.04 -8.19 11.82
C ARG A 104 -6.57 -8.63 11.78
N ALA A 105 -6.13 -9.51 12.69
CA ALA A 105 -4.76 -10.04 12.67
C ALA A 105 -4.45 -10.76 11.35
N ALA A 106 -5.31 -11.71 10.97
CA ALA A 106 -5.17 -12.46 9.74
C ALA A 106 -5.17 -11.53 8.52
N GLY A 107 -6.02 -10.51 8.52
CA GLY A 107 -6.13 -9.53 7.45
C GLY A 107 -4.87 -8.71 7.26
N VAL A 108 -4.34 -8.13 8.33
CA VAL A 108 -3.10 -7.33 8.31
C VAL A 108 -1.90 -8.19 7.92
N ALA A 109 -1.77 -9.38 8.52
CA ALA A 109 -0.67 -10.29 8.20
C ALA A 109 -0.73 -10.76 6.74
N ALA A 110 -1.89 -11.24 6.28
CA ALA A 110 -2.07 -11.70 4.91
C ALA A 110 -1.82 -10.58 3.90
N PHE A 111 -2.29 -9.36 4.19
CA PHE A 111 -1.99 -8.18 3.39
C PHE A 111 -0.48 -7.93 3.29
N GLY A 112 0.21 -7.89 4.44
CA GLY A 112 1.64 -7.66 4.49
C GLY A 112 2.43 -8.70 3.71
N PHE A 113 2.09 -9.97 3.89
CA PHE A 113 2.71 -11.07 3.14
C PHE A 113 2.38 -10.99 1.64
N ALA A 114 1.18 -10.59 1.24
CA ALA A 114 0.82 -10.40 -0.17
C ALA A 114 1.71 -9.32 -0.81
N VAL A 115 1.88 -8.17 -0.14
CA VAL A 115 2.73 -7.07 -0.59
C VAL A 115 4.18 -7.52 -0.70
N VAL A 116 4.74 -8.15 0.34
CA VAL A 116 6.12 -8.64 0.33
C VAL A 116 6.33 -9.67 -0.79
N THR A 117 5.40 -10.61 -0.95
CA THR A 117 5.45 -11.63 -2.01
C THR A 117 5.47 -10.98 -3.40
N LEU A 118 4.64 -9.96 -3.62
CA LEU A 118 4.62 -9.21 -4.88
C LEU A 118 5.92 -8.46 -5.10
N LEU A 119 6.47 -7.80 -4.08
CA LEU A 119 7.69 -7.02 -4.23
C LEU A 119 8.92 -7.91 -4.46
N VAL A 120 9.03 -9.02 -3.74
CA VAL A 120 10.07 -10.05 -4.00
C VAL A 120 9.98 -10.50 -5.45
N ARG A 121 8.78 -10.81 -5.95
CA ARG A 121 8.63 -11.35 -7.30
C ARG A 121 8.75 -10.31 -8.42
N ALA A 122 8.21 -9.11 -8.22
CA ALA A 122 8.13 -8.08 -9.25
C ALA A 122 9.38 -7.20 -9.30
N LEU A 123 9.99 -6.93 -8.15
CA LEU A 123 11.13 -6.00 -8.02
C LEU A 123 12.43 -6.70 -7.65
N GLN A 124 12.44 -8.03 -7.59
CA GLN A 124 13.62 -8.82 -7.20
C GLN A 124 14.19 -8.34 -5.86
N MET A 125 13.28 -7.97 -4.95
CA MET A 125 13.64 -7.48 -3.62
C MET A 125 14.48 -8.55 -2.91
N SER A 126 15.62 -8.13 -2.35
CA SER A 126 16.51 -9.07 -1.68
C SER A 126 15.80 -9.72 -0.47
N ALA A 127 16.23 -10.94 -0.16
CA ALA A 127 15.67 -11.76 0.92
C ALA A 127 15.56 -11.02 2.26
N TRP A 128 16.56 -10.20 2.59
CA TRP A 128 16.66 -9.54 3.88
C TRP A 128 15.57 -8.46 4.13
N PRO A 129 15.42 -7.41 3.29
CA PRO A 129 14.30 -6.47 3.40
C PRO A 129 12.93 -7.15 3.38
N ALA A 130 12.78 -8.22 2.59
CA ALA A 130 11.54 -8.99 2.53
C ALA A 130 11.20 -9.62 3.87
N THR A 131 12.17 -10.26 4.53
CA THR A 131 11.98 -10.83 5.86
C THR A 131 11.67 -9.77 6.91
N LEU A 132 12.37 -8.63 6.89
CA LEU A 132 12.13 -7.53 7.83
C LEU A 132 10.73 -6.93 7.65
N SER A 133 10.30 -6.63 6.42
CA SER A 133 8.95 -6.15 6.15
C SER A 133 7.89 -7.17 6.57
N ALA A 134 8.09 -8.45 6.24
CA ALA A 134 7.15 -9.50 6.60
C ALA A 134 7.02 -9.66 8.13
N ALA A 135 8.14 -9.63 8.85
CA ALA A 135 8.15 -9.66 10.32
C ALA A 135 7.47 -8.42 10.92
N ALA A 136 7.73 -7.23 10.38
CA ALA A 136 7.09 -6.00 10.83
C ALA A 136 5.57 -6.01 10.59
N PHE A 137 5.09 -6.56 9.46
CA PHE A 137 3.65 -6.77 9.24
C PHE A 137 3.04 -7.77 10.21
N ALA A 138 3.73 -8.87 10.50
CA ALA A 138 3.26 -9.86 11.48
C ALA A 138 3.19 -9.27 12.91
N LEU A 139 4.21 -8.50 13.31
CA LEU A 139 4.22 -7.80 14.60
C LEU A 139 3.12 -6.73 14.66
N SER A 140 2.88 -5.99 13.57
CA SER A 140 1.76 -5.06 13.47
C SER A 140 0.41 -5.75 13.63
N ALA A 141 0.23 -6.92 13.03
CA ALA A 141 -0.98 -7.73 13.18
C ALA A 141 -1.19 -8.18 14.64
N LEU A 142 -0.14 -8.70 15.29
CA LEU A 142 -0.20 -9.15 16.68
C LEU A 142 -0.50 -8.01 17.66
N THR A 143 0.22 -6.89 17.51
CA THR A 143 0.03 -5.70 18.35
C THR A 143 -1.36 -5.11 18.18
N GLY A 144 -1.85 -4.98 16.94
CA GLY A 144 -3.19 -4.49 16.65
C GLY A 144 -4.32 -5.41 17.16
N SER A 145 -4.09 -6.73 17.24
CA SER A 145 -5.07 -7.66 17.83
C SER A 145 -5.03 -7.69 19.34
N ALA A 146 -3.86 -7.62 19.97
CA ALA A 146 -3.75 -7.52 21.43
C ALA A 146 -4.45 -6.26 21.94
N GLU A 147 -4.19 -5.13 21.27
CA GLU A 147 -4.86 -3.86 21.48
C GLU A 147 -6.38 -3.94 21.39
N PHE A 148 -6.89 -4.58 20.35
CA PHE A 148 -8.32 -4.74 20.17
C PHE A 148 -8.93 -5.66 21.25
N ALA A 149 -8.20 -6.69 21.70
CA ALA A 149 -8.61 -7.53 22.83
C ALA A 149 -8.81 -6.70 24.10
N PHE A 150 -7.84 -5.83 24.41
CA PHE A 150 -7.90 -4.99 25.60
C PHE A 150 -9.09 -4.03 25.58
N TRP A 151 -9.42 -3.45 24.43
CA TRP A 151 -10.59 -2.56 24.28
C TRP A 151 -11.93 -3.26 24.52
N LEU A 152 -11.98 -4.56 24.26
CA LEU A 152 -13.22 -5.34 24.34
C LEU A 152 -13.40 -6.06 25.67
N LEU A 153 -12.36 -6.11 26.52
CA LEU A 153 -12.46 -6.66 27.86
C LEU A 153 -13.03 -5.57 28.78
N PRO A 154 -14.29 -5.68 29.26
CA PRO A 154 -14.75 -4.79 30.32
C PRO A 154 -13.91 -5.10 31.55
N VAL A 155 -13.02 -4.18 31.93
CA VAL A 155 -12.29 -4.26 33.20
C VAL A 155 -13.10 -3.47 34.22
N PRO A 156 -13.98 -4.13 35.01
CA PRO A 156 -14.75 -3.45 36.05
C PRO A 156 -13.77 -2.80 37.04
N GLY A 157 -13.88 -1.48 37.23
CA GLY A 157 -13.01 -0.72 38.13
C GLY A 157 -11.71 -0.20 37.53
N ALA A 158 -11.49 -0.30 36.21
CA ALA A 158 -10.39 0.42 35.57
C ALA A 158 -10.70 1.93 35.55
N GLU A 159 -10.22 2.65 36.57
CA GLU A 159 -10.16 4.11 36.56
C GLU A 159 -9.32 4.61 35.37
N GLU A 160 -9.48 5.89 34.99
CA GLU A 160 -8.84 6.53 33.81
C GLU A 160 -7.32 6.29 33.70
N GLU A 161 -6.63 5.98 34.79
CA GLU A 161 -5.20 5.70 34.81
C GLU A 161 -4.80 4.40 34.07
N LEU A 162 -5.68 3.39 34.00
CA LEU A 162 -5.39 2.15 33.24
C LEU A 162 -5.58 2.30 31.73
N LEU A 163 -6.21 3.40 31.26
CA LEU A 163 -6.32 3.76 29.85
C LEU A 163 -5.01 4.35 29.29
N PHE A 164 -4.06 4.74 30.15
CA PHE A 164 -2.78 5.33 29.74
C PHE A 164 -1.88 4.40 28.90
N PRO A 165 -1.64 3.12 29.26
CA PRO A 165 -0.89 2.19 28.41
C PRO A 165 -1.62 1.85 27.10
N LEU A 166 -2.95 1.92 27.06
CA LEU A 166 -3.79 1.69 25.87
C LEU A 166 -3.64 2.79 24.81
N ASN A 167 -3.35 4.02 25.22
CA ASN A 167 -3.06 5.12 24.29
C ASN A 167 -1.69 4.97 23.59
N PHE A 168 -0.79 4.13 24.11
CA PHE A 168 0.55 3.90 23.54
C PHE A 168 0.64 2.71 22.59
N THR A 169 -0.22 1.71 22.72
CA THR A 169 -0.20 0.52 21.82
C THR A 169 -0.71 0.83 20.41
N TRP A 170 -1.61 1.81 20.28
CA TRP A 170 -2.25 2.21 19.01
C TRP A 170 -1.24 2.82 18.03
N PRO A 171 -0.39 3.75 18.50
CA PRO A 171 0.79 4.20 17.77
C PRO A 171 1.73 3.08 17.37
N ALA A 172 1.95 2.08 18.23
CA ALA A 172 2.92 1.04 17.97
C ALA A 172 2.51 0.13 16.80
N SER A 173 1.25 -0.36 16.78
CA SER A 173 0.75 -1.25 15.71
C SER A 173 0.78 -0.57 14.33
N THR A 174 0.40 0.71 14.31
CA THR A 174 0.41 1.56 13.11
C THR A 174 1.83 1.91 12.67
N ALA A 175 2.71 2.28 13.60
CA ALA A 175 4.11 2.58 13.29
C ALA A 175 4.82 1.35 12.73
N LEU A 176 4.59 0.16 13.30
CA LEU A 176 5.13 -1.09 12.76
C LEU A 176 4.63 -1.38 11.35
N PHE A 177 3.35 -1.14 11.06
CA PHE A 177 2.78 -1.27 9.71
C PHE A 177 3.46 -0.31 8.73
N MET A 178 3.58 0.95 9.12
CA MET A 178 4.16 1.98 8.27
C MET A 178 5.65 1.74 8.05
N VAL A 179 6.40 1.32 9.07
CA VAL A 179 7.79 0.85 8.95
C VAL A 179 7.88 -0.33 7.99
N ALA A 180 6.98 -1.31 8.08
CA ALA A 180 6.96 -2.44 7.15
C ALA A 180 6.76 -1.98 5.70
N ALA A 181 5.80 -1.07 5.49
CA ALA A 181 5.47 -0.50 4.19
C ALA A 181 6.59 0.37 3.62
N THR A 182 7.26 1.18 4.45
CA THR A 182 8.37 2.03 4.01
C THR A 182 9.65 1.25 3.79
N ILE A 183 9.94 0.18 4.55
CA ILE A 183 11.05 -0.74 4.24
C ILE A 183 10.79 -1.39 2.89
N ALA A 184 9.57 -1.86 2.65
CA ALA A 184 9.13 -2.49 1.41
C ALA A 184 9.16 -1.53 0.20
N ALA A 185 8.78 -0.26 0.40
CA ALA A 185 8.86 0.78 -0.62
C ALA A 185 10.31 1.29 -0.82
N GLY A 186 11.10 1.41 0.23
CA GLY A 186 12.49 1.86 0.17
C GLY A 186 13.40 0.85 -0.50
N SER A 187 13.15 -0.45 -0.32
CA SER A 187 13.82 -1.53 -1.06
C SER A 187 13.37 -1.64 -2.52
N ALA A 188 12.22 -1.05 -2.89
CA ALA A 188 11.80 -0.88 -4.28
C ALA A 188 12.52 0.30 -4.97
N LEU A 189 12.89 1.34 -4.22
CA LEU A 189 13.55 2.56 -4.73
C LEU A 189 15.09 2.42 -4.82
N SER A 190 15.56 1.19 -4.97
CA SER A 190 16.82 0.65 -4.43
C SER A 190 18.11 0.88 -5.21
N GLU A 191 18.29 2.01 -5.87
CA GLU A 191 19.60 2.36 -6.47
C GLU A 191 20.22 3.65 -5.94
N MET A 192 19.53 4.43 -5.11
CA MET A 192 19.99 5.79 -4.76
C MET A 192 20.84 5.91 -3.51
N PHE A 193 20.67 5.02 -2.54
CA PHE A 193 21.24 5.15 -1.20
C PHE A 193 21.87 3.83 -0.73
N PRO A 194 22.87 3.81 0.16
CA PRO A 194 23.31 2.56 0.76
C PRO A 194 22.18 1.90 1.58
N THR A 195 22.17 0.56 1.66
CA THR A 195 21.09 -0.23 2.28
C THR A 195 20.74 0.24 3.70
N TRP A 196 21.75 0.59 4.50
CA TRP A 196 21.55 1.07 5.88
C TRP A 196 20.78 2.40 5.91
N LEU A 197 21.10 3.35 5.04
CA LEU A 197 20.43 4.66 4.99
C LEU A 197 18.96 4.52 4.52
N ARG A 198 18.68 3.54 3.65
CA ARG A 198 17.29 3.22 3.25
C ARG A 198 16.47 2.68 4.42
N LEU A 199 17.07 1.81 5.22
CA LEU A 199 16.42 1.26 6.42
C LEU A 199 16.19 2.35 7.46
N VAL A 200 17.14 3.26 7.64
CA VAL A 200 17.01 4.40 8.56
C VAL A 200 15.95 5.39 8.08
N LEU A 201 16.00 5.83 6.82
CA LEU A 201 15.01 6.77 6.27
C LEU A 201 13.62 6.13 6.17
N GLY A 202 13.54 4.88 5.73
CA GLY A 202 12.30 4.12 5.70
C GLY A 202 11.73 3.92 7.10
N GLY A 203 12.55 3.51 8.07
CA GLY A 203 12.17 3.39 9.47
C GLY A 203 11.70 4.72 10.06
N ALA A 204 12.44 5.81 9.86
CA ALA A 204 12.09 7.14 10.35
C ALA A 204 10.79 7.67 9.72
N LEU A 205 10.63 7.55 8.40
CA LEU A 205 9.39 7.92 7.70
C LEU A 205 8.22 7.02 8.13
N GLY A 206 8.48 5.74 8.36
CA GLY A 206 7.49 4.78 8.84
C GLY A 206 7.03 5.10 10.26
N ILE A 207 7.95 5.43 11.15
CA ILE A 207 7.65 5.85 12.52
C ILE A 207 6.91 7.19 12.51
N LEU A 208 7.39 8.20 11.77
CA LEU A 208 6.74 9.51 11.69
C LEU A 208 5.34 9.40 11.08
N SER A 209 5.19 8.68 9.97
CA SER A 209 3.88 8.45 9.36
C SER A 209 2.97 7.59 10.25
N GLY A 210 3.54 6.65 10.99
CA GLY A 210 2.84 5.84 11.99
C GLY A 210 2.31 6.66 13.15
N ILE A 211 3.15 7.54 13.72
CA ILE A 211 2.79 8.47 14.79
C ILE A 211 1.72 9.44 14.29
N VAL A 212 1.87 10.00 13.09
CA VAL A 212 0.86 10.89 12.50
C VAL A 212 -0.45 10.14 12.26
N TYR A 213 -0.39 8.94 11.68
CA TYR A 213 -1.57 8.14 11.32
C TYR A 213 -2.31 7.59 12.53
N SER A 214 -1.61 7.06 13.55
CA SER A 214 -2.24 6.49 14.74
C SER A 214 -2.99 7.54 15.55
N ASN A 215 -2.38 8.73 15.64
CA ASN A 215 -2.95 9.87 16.32
C ASN A 215 -4.20 10.38 15.62
N VAL A 216 -4.22 10.39 14.29
CA VAL A 216 -5.39 10.83 13.51
C VAL A 216 -6.53 9.79 13.53
N MET A 217 -6.24 8.50 13.80
CA MET A 217 -7.20 7.41 13.60
C MET A 217 -7.98 6.93 14.81
N LEU A 218 -7.88 7.60 15.97
CA LEU A 218 -8.51 7.26 17.27
C LEU A 218 -10.04 6.93 17.25
N GLY A 219 -10.72 6.93 16.11
CA GLY A 219 -12.14 6.61 15.98
C GLY A 219 -12.60 5.64 14.88
N ALA A 220 -11.76 4.97 14.07
CA ALA A 220 -12.34 3.93 13.19
C ALA A 220 -11.40 2.83 12.68
N SER A 221 -11.84 1.58 12.86
CA SER A 221 -11.24 0.32 12.39
C SER A 221 -11.29 0.10 10.86
N GLY A 222 -12.19 0.77 10.13
CA GLY A 222 -12.46 0.52 8.69
C GLY A 222 -11.39 1.03 7.70
N VAL A 223 -10.40 1.79 8.16
CA VAL A 223 -9.41 2.46 7.29
C VAL A 223 -8.26 1.55 6.91
N ASN A 224 -7.90 0.67 7.83
CA ASN A 224 -6.81 -0.28 7.64
C ASN A 224 -7.13 -1.19 6.44
N SER A 225 -8.40 -1.55 6.26
CA SER A 225 -8.94 -2.27 5.11
C SER A 225 -8.78 -1.52 3.80
N LEU A 226 -8.97 -0.20 3.80
CA LEU A 226 -8.97 0.63 2.60
C LEU A 226 -7.59 1.03 2.15
N VAL A 227 -6.72 1.38 3.10
CA VAL A 227 -5.29 1.58 2.86
C VAL A 227 -4.67 0.27 2.39
N ALA A 228 -5.03 -0.87 3.02
CA ALA A 228 -4.61 -2.18 2.53
C ALA A 228 -5.11 -2.44 1.09
N CYS A 229 -6.40 -2.27 0.80
CA CYS A 229 -6.93 -2.52 -0.55
C CYS A 229 -6.31 -1.59 -1.61
N THR A 230 -6.18 -0.28 -1.33
CA THR A 230 -5.58 0.67 -2.28
C THR A 230 -4.09 0.43 -2.47
N LEU A 231 -3.37 0.02 -1.41
CA LEU A 231 -1.93 -0.26 -1.50
C LEU A 231 -1.66 -1.63 -2.14
N VAL A 232 -2.50 -2.67 -1.92
CA VAL A 232 -2.45 -3.92 -2.72
C VAL A 232 -2.72 -3.58 -4.18
N VAL A 233 -3.80 -2.85 -4.49
CA VAL A 233 -4.15 -2.53 -5.87
C VAL A 233 -3.05 -1.71 -6.53
N ALA A 234 -2.48 -0.72 -5.83
CA ALA A 234 -1.36 0.07 -6.33
C ALA A 234 -0.11 -0.79 -6.55
N VAL A 235 0.24 -1.70 -5.63
CA VAL A 235 1.40 -2.60 -5.76
C VAL A 235 1.18 -3.66 -6.85
N VAL A 236 -0.02 -4.24 -6.96
CA VAL A 236 -0.39 -5.20 -8.02
C VAL A 236 -0.42 -4.51 -9.39
N VAL A 237 -0.96 -3.29 -9.48
CA VAL A 237 -0.94 -2.50 -10.71
C VAL A 237 0.49 -2.10 -11.06
N ALA A 238 1.29 -1.65 -10.10
CA ALA A 238 2.70 -1.34 -10.33
C ALA A 238 3.49 -2.58 -10.77
N ALA A 239 3.28 -3.72 -10.12
CA ALA A 239 3.95 -5.00 -10.43
C ALA A 239 3.53 -5.58 -11.80
N SER A 240 2.24 -5.46 -12.15
CA SER A 240 1.74 -5.92 -13.45
C SER A 240 2.19 -4.98 -14.58
N VAL A 241 2.26 -3.67 -14.31
CA VAL A 241 2.86 -2.70 -15.22
C VAL A 241 4.34 -3.00 -15.40
N THR A 242 5.15 -3.19 -14.35
CA THR A 242 6.59 -3.48 -14.47
C THR A 242 6.88 -4.80 -15.19
N ARG A 243 6.02 -5.83 -15.06
CA ARG A 243 6.16 -7.09 -15.79
C ARG A 243 5.83 -6.97 -17.28
N SER A 244 4.73 -6.30 -17.62
CA SER A 244 4.41 -5.95 -19.02
C SER A 244 5.48 -5.05 -19.65
N GLN A 245 6.15 -4.28 -18.81
CA GLN A 245 7.21 -3.38 -19.18
C GLN A 245 8.53 -4.12 -19.46
N ARG A 246 8.98 -5.11 -18.68
CA ARG A 246 10.27 -5.78 -18.94
C ARG A 246 10.40 -6.40 -20.35
N GLU A 247 9.30 -6.70 -21.03
CA GLU A 247 9.26 -7.18 -22.42
C GLU A 247 8.85 -6.10 -23.47
N GLY A 248 8.34 -4.93 -23.05
CA GLY A 248 7.81 -3.89 -23.97
C GLY A 248 8.13 -2.42 -23.66
N THR A 249 8.69 -2.06 -22.50
CA THR A 249 8.84 -0.64 -22.10
C THR A 249 9.92 0.12 -22.79
N THR A 250 11.01 -0.54 -23.17
CA THR A 250 12.11 0.17 -23.83
C THR A 250 11.58 0.95 -25.03
N ARG A 251 10.49 0.47 -25.66
CA ARG A 251 9.72 1.21 -26.66
C ARG A 251 8.66 2.17 -26.07
N ALA A 252 7.87 1.79 -25.07
CA ALA A 252 6.77 2.64 -24.58
C ALA A 252 7.21 3.87 -23.74
N VAL A 253 8.24 3.76 -22.89
CA VAL A 253 8.78 4.89 -22.11
C VAL A 253 9.66 5.80 -22.95
N ALA A 254 10.16 5.32 -24.11
CA ALA A 254 10.89 6.16 -25.05
C ALA A 254 10.05 7.34 -25.57
N GLY A 255 8.71 7.20 -25.65
CA GLY A 255 7.80 8.19 -26.23
C GLY A 255 7.24 9.25 -25.28
N VAL A 256 7.29 9.05 -23.95
CA VAL A 256 6.85 10.07 -22.98
C VAL A 256 7.91 11.16 -22.91
N ALA A 257 7.62 12.45 -22.81
CA ALA A 257 8.67 13.47 -22.68
C ALA A 257 9.23 13.49 -21.25
N SER A 258 10.54 13.66 -21.06
CA SER A 258 11.14 13.76 -19.71
C SER A 258 10.57 14.95 -18.92
N ARG A 259 10.18 16.00 -19.65
CA ARG A 259 9.50 17.18 -19.11
C ARG A 259 8.16 16.84 -18.45
N ASP A 260 7.37 15.96 -19.06
CA ASP A 260 6.03 15.60 -18.54
C ASP A 260 6.14 14.78 -17.24
N LEU A 261 7.13 13.89 -17.15
CA LEU A 261 7.42 13.14 -15.93
C LEU A 261 7.97 14.03 -14.81
N ALA A 262 8.83 14.99 -15.13
CA ALA A 262 9.34 15.96 -14.17
C ALA A 262 8.22 16.87 -13.65
N LEU A 263 7.30 17.29 -14.52
CA LEU A 263 6.11 18.06 -14.13
C LEU A 263 5.21 17.26 -13.19
N LEU A 264 4.93 15.99 -13.51
CA LEU A 264 4.18 15.11 -12.61
C LEU A 264 4.87 14.97 -11.25
N ALA A 265 6.18 14.73 -11.23
CA ALA A 265 6.94 14.62 -10.00
C ALA A 265 6.85 15.91 -9.16
N ALA A 266 7.05 17.07 -9.77
CA ALA A 266 6.99 18.36 -9.10
C ALA A 266 5.60 18.65 -8.52
N THR A 267 4.54 18.47 -9.33
CA THR A 267 3.15 18.63 -8.86
C THR A 267 2.84 17.67 -7.71
N ALA A 268 3.21 16.39 -7.84
CA ALA A 268 2.99 15.36 -6.83
C ALA A 268 3.73 15.65 -5.50
N VAL A 269 4.97 16.13 -5.53
CA VAL A 269 5.70 16.56 -4.32
C VAL A 269 4.99 17.76 -3.68
N SER A 270 4.66 18.78 -4.47
CA SER A 270 4.03 20.00 -3.94
C SER A 270 2.66 19.71 -3.32
N SER A 271 1.82 18.96 -4.01
CA SER A 271 0.52 18.48 -3.53
C SER A 271 0.63 17.64 -2.27
N GLY A 272 1.59 16.70 -2.24
CA GLY A 272 1.84 15.87 -1.06
C GLY A 272 2.29 16.70 0.14
N ALA A 273 3.21 17.64 -0.07
CA ALA A 273 3.71 18.51 0.99
C ALA A 273 2.63 19.43 1.56
N ILE A 274 1.84 20.10 0.70
CA ILE A 274 0.72 20.96 1.12
C ILE A 274 -0.30 20.14 1.92
N GLY A 275 -0.63 18.94 1.44
CA GLY A 275 -1.57 18.07 2.13
C GLY A 275 -1.05 17.63 3.51
N CYS A 276 0.22 17.26 3.62
CA CYS A 276 0.86 16.93 4.89
C CYS A 276 0.88 18.13 5.85
N ILE A 277 1.16 19.34 5.37
CA ILE A 277 1.10 20.56 6.19
C ILE A 277 -0.32 20.77 6.73
N GLY A 278 -1.36 20.60 5.89
CA GLY A 278 -2.76 20.66 6.34
C GLY A 278 -3.04 19.66 7.46
N LEU A 279 -2.58 18.42 7.34
CA LEU A 279 -2.73 17.40 8.39
C LEU A 279 -1.98 17.76 9.69
N VAL A 280 -0.78 18.33 9.58
CA VAL A 280 0.01 18.78 10.75
C VAL A 280 -0.71 19.93 11.47
N ILE A 281 -1.20 20.93 10.73
CA ILE A 281 -1.95 22.06 11.29
C ILE A 281 -3.21 21.57 12.01
N GLN A 282 -3.98 20.69 11.37
CA GLN A 282 -5.18 20.12 11.96
C GLN A 282 -4.86 19.34 13.23
N ARG A 283 -3.85 18.46 13.19
CA ARG A 283 -3.60 17.53 14.30
C ARG A 283 -3.04 18.21 15.54
N PHE A 284 -2.08 19.11 15.35
CA PHE A 284 -1.47 19.83 16.47
C PHE A 284 -2.29 21.05 16.91
N ASN A 285 -3.47 21.23 16.31
CA ASN A 285 -4.35 22.38 16.55
C ASN A 285 -3.58 23.71 16.52
N LEU A 286 -2.59 23.83 15.61
CA LEU A 286 -1.65 24.97 15.60
C LEU A 286 -2.35 26.30 15.31
N ALA A 287 -3.56 26.25 14.75
CA ALA A 287 -4.37 27.40 14.40
C ALA A 287 -5.43 27.76 15.48
N GLY A 288 -5.46 27.05 16.61
CA GLY A 288 -6.15 27.48 17.84
C GLY A 288 -7.68 27.54 17.83
N ALA A 289 -8.36 27.29 16.70
CA ALA A 289 -9.82 27.35 16.61
C ALA A 289 -10.42 26.21 15.76
N GLU A 290 -11.59 25.70 16.18
CA GLU A 290 -12.30 24.59 15.53
C GLU A 290 -12.53 24.79 14.02
N LEU A 291 -12.77 26.05 13.60
CA LEU A 291 -12.93 26.45 12.19
C LEU A 291 -11.68 26.16 11.35
N TRP A 292 -10.49 26.30 11.92
CA TRP A 292 -9.24 26.02 11.21
C TRP A 292 -8.97 24.53 11.08
N SER A 293 -9.48 23.70 12.00
CA SER A 293 -9.33 22.24 11.92
C SER A 293 -10.03 21.67 10.68
N SER A 294 -11.24 22.15 10.36
CA SER A 294 -11.99 21.72 9.18
C SER A 294 -11.36 22.26 7.90
N SER A 295 -10.93 23.52 7.91
CA SER A 295 -10.26 24.15 6.76
C SER A 295 -8.93 23.47 6.40
N ALA A 296 -8.18 23.02 7.40
CA ALA A 296 -6.94 22.30 7.22
C ALA A 296 -7.15 20.89 6.62
N LEU A 297 -8.25 20.20 6.98
CA LEU A 297 -8.66 18.95 6.33
C LEU A 297 -9.11 19.17 4.89
N VAL A 298 -9.88 20.23 4.63
CA VAL A 298 -10.28 20.62 3.27
C VAL A 298 -9.04 20.84 2.40
N LEU A 299 -8.05 21.56 2.91
CA LEU A 299 -6.77 21.75 2.22
C LEU A 299 -6.08 20.41 1.95
N ALA A 300 -6.03 19.50 2.93
CA ALA A 300 -5.43 18.18 2.77
C ALA A 300 -6.13 17.31 1.70
N VAL A 301 -7.46 17.40 1.61
CA VAL A 301 -8.27 16.71 0.60
C VAL A 301 -8.07 17.28 -0.80
N LEU A 302 -7.96 18.60 -0.93
CA LEU A 302 -7.89 19.27 -2.23
C LEU A 302 -6.46 19.35 -2.79
N ALA A 303 -5.44 19.31 -1.93
CA ALA A 303 -4.04 19.36 -2.32
C ALA A 303 -3.64 18.35 -3.42
N PRO A 304 -4.17 17.11 -3.48
CA PRO A 304 -3.92 16.13 -4.54
C PRO A 304 -4.44 16.47 -5.95
N LEU A 305 -5.37 17.42 -6.10
CA LEU A 305 -6.02 17.71 -7.40
C LEU A 305 -5.02 17.97 -8.54
N PRO A 306 -3.97 18.80 -8.38
CA PRO A 306 -2.97 19.04 -9.43
C PRO A 306 -2.26 17.75 -9.87
N THR A 307 -1.97 16.84 -8.93
CA THR A 307 -1.34 15.55 -9.22
C THR A 307 -2.23 14.67 -10.09
N PHE A 308 -3.53 14.60 -9.80
CA PHE A 308 -4.48 13.83 -10.61
C PHE A 308 -4.60 14.42 -12.03
N ILE A 309 -4.66 15.74 -12.15
CA ILE A 309 -4.73 16.43 -13.44
C ILE A 309 -3.45 16.20 -14.26
N ALA A 310 -2.27 16.36 -13.64
CA ALA A 310 -0.99 16.11 -14.29
C ALA A 310 -0.83 14.63 -14.70
N GLY A 311 -1.26 13.72 -13.83
CA GLY A 311 -1.28 12.28 -14.11
C GLY A 311 -2.19 11.93 -15.29
N ALA A 312 -3.37 12.54 -15.37
CA ALA A 312 -4.30 12.39 -16.48
C ALA A 312 -3.67 12.87 -17.80
N ALA A 313 -3.05 14.05 -17.80
CA ALA A 313 -2.40 14.62 -18.97
C ALA A 313 -1.27 13.72 -19.49
N LEU A 314 -0.47 13.15 -18.59
CA LEU A 314 0.60 12.21 -18.92
C LEU A 314 0.06 10.93 -19.58
N VAL A 315 -1.01 10.38 -19.02
CA VAL A 315 -1.55 9.07 -19.44
C VAL A 315 -2.54 9.20 -20.61
N ARG A 316 -3.05 10.40 -20.90
CA ARG A 316 -3.97 10.70 -22.01
C ARG A 316 -3.47 10.19 -23.36
N ARG A 317 -2.15 10.25 -23.62
CA ARG A 317 -1.58 9.75 -24.88
C ARG A 317 -1.83 8.25 -25.09
N ARG A 318 -1.93 7.48 -24.00
CA ARG A 318 -2.11 6.03 -24.03
C ARG A 318 -3.56 5.60 -23.83
N MET A 319 -4.28 6.27 -22.94
CA MET A 319 -5.64 5.90 -22.53
C MET A 319 -6.73 6.78 -23.18
N GLY A 320 -6.34 7.78 -23.97
CA GLY A 320 -7.26 8.68 -24.64
C GLY A 320 -8.11 9.50 -23.66
N SER A 321 -9.40 9.63 -23.98
CA SER A 321 -10.38 10.34 -23.16
C SER A 321 -10.65 9.66 -21.81
N VAL A 322 -10.39 8.34 -21.69
CA VAL A 322 -10.63 7.59 -20.44
C VAL A 322 -9.80 8.15 -19.28
N ALA A 323 -8.56 8.57 -19.54
CA ALA A 323 -7.72 9.19 -18.51
C ALA A 323 -8.31 10.50 -17.97
N ILE A 324 -8.94 11.30 -18.85
CA ILE A 324 -9.57 12.56 -18.48
C ILE A 324 -10.80 12.29 -17.60
N TRP A 325 -11.65 11.36 -18.01
CA TRP A 325 -12.85 11.00 -17.25
C TRP A 325 -12.52 10.38 -15.89
N ALA A 326 -11.49 9.53 -15.83
CA ALA A 326 -11.04 8.96 -14.57
C ALA A 326 -10.52 10.04 -13.61
N ALA A 327 -9.73 10.98 -14.10
CA ALA A 327 -9.22 12.08 -13.29
C ALA A 327 -10.32 13.05 -12.88
N PHE A 328 -11.27 13.35 -13.78
CA PHE A 328 -12.44 14.17 -13.46
C PHE A 328 -13.25 13.52 -12.33
N SER A 329 -13.51 12.22 -12.40
CA SER A 329 -14.24 11.47 -11.37
C SER A 329 -13.52 11.52 -10.01
N TRP A 330 -12.19 11.37 -9.99
CA TRP A 330 -11.38 11.53 -8.78
C TRP A 330 -11.40 12.96 -8.24
N CYS A 331 -11.28 13.96 -9.11
CA CYS A 331 -11.33 15.36 -8.70
C CYS A 331 -12.69 15.70 -8.08
N LEU A 332 -13.79 15.25 -8.69
CA LEU A 332 -15.13 15.44 -8.18
C LEU A 332 -15.33 14.75 -6.83
N ALA A 333 -14.82 13.53 -6.67
CA ALA A 333 -14.83 12.81 -5.39
C ALA A 333 -14.11 13.61 -4.29
N LEU A 334 -12.92 14.16 -4.57
CA LEU A 334 -12.17 14.98 -3.62
C LEU A 334 -12.92 16.26 -3.25
N VAL A 335 -13.49 16.95 -4.22
CA VAL A 335 -14.30 18.16 -3.99
C VAL A 335 -15.52 17.84 -3.12
N LEU A 336 -16.20 16.72 -3.36
CA LEU A 336 -17.31 16.28 -2.52
C LEU A 336 -16.88 15.98 -1.08
N VAL A 337 -15.74 15.31 -0.88
CA VAL A 337 -15.20 15.06 0.46
C VAL A 337 -14.85 16.38 1.16
N ALA A 338 -14.23 17.33 0.45
CA ALA A 338 -13.93 18.65 0.99
C ALA A 338 -15.22 19.42 1.36
N ALA A 339 -16.24 19.37 0.51
CA ALA A 339 -17.55 19.97 0.80
C ALA A 339 -18.19 19.34 2.05
N CYS A 340 -18.09 18.02 2.22
CA CYS A 340 -18.57 17.33 3.43
C CYS A 340 -17.91 17.87 4.69
N TRP A 341 -16.59 18.10 4.67
CA TRP A 341 -15.86 18.65 5.81
C TRP A 341 -16.22 20.12 6.08
N THR A 342 -16.47 20.90 5.03
CA THR A 342 -16.80 22.32 5.15
C THR A 342 -18.20 22.53 5.73
N ILE A 343 -19.16 21.71 5.30
CA ILE A 343 -20.58 21.84 5.68
C ILE A 343 -20.91 20.95 6.89
N ARG A 344 -19.95 20.19 7.43
CA ARG A 344 -20.13 19.30 8.58
C ARG A 344 -20.89 19.93 9.76
N PRO A 345 -20.65 21.20 10.17
CA PRO A 345 -21.39 21.81 11.28
C PRO A 345 -22.89 22.00 10.99
N PHE A 346 -23.29 22.02 9.72
CA PHE A 346 -24.66 22.29 9.26
C PHE A 346 -25.38 21.01 8.80
N MET A 347 -24.68 19.88 8.71
CA MET A 347 -25.18 18.62 8.18
C MET A 347 -25.51 17.66 9.31
N GLU A 348 -26.77 17.66 9.75
CA GLU A 348 -27.30 16.60 10.61
C GLU A 348 -27.95 15.48 9.77
N GLY A 349 -27.76 14.22 10.19
CA GLY A 349 -28.50 13.07 9.68
C GLY A 349 -28.07 12.54 8.29
N PHE A 350 -29.07 12.28 7.44
CA PHE A 350 -28.95 11.47 6.21
C PHE A 350 -27.95 12.01 5.18
N LEU A 351 -27.88 13.34 5.00
CA LEU A 351 -26.98 13.97 4.03
C LEU A 351 -25.50 13.72 4.34
N PHE A 352 -25.14 13.61 5.63
CA PHE A 352 -23.78 13.29 6.04
C PHE A 352 -23.37 11.85 5.68
N MET A 353 -24.34 10.93 5.51
CA MET A 353 -24.06 9.58 5.04
C MET A 353 -24.00 9.48 3.51
N VAL A 354 -24.84 10.21 2.79
CA VAL A 354 -24.95 10.09 1.33
C VAL A 354 -23.74 10.67 0.61
N ALA A 355 -23.28 11.85 1.01
CA ALA A 355 -22.20 12.53 0.29
C ALA A 355 -20.86 11.75 0.29
N PRO A 356 -20.44 11.12 1.40
CA PRO A 356 -19.30 10.21 1.39
C PRO A 356 -19.52 8.94 0.55
N VAL A 357 -20.71 8.35 0.56
CA VAL A 357 -21.01 7.19 -0.30
C VAL A 357 -20.88 7.56 -1.79
N LEU A 358 -21.38 8.75 -2.17
CA LEU A 358 -21.27 9.26 -3.52
C LEU A 358 -19.81 9.54 -3.92
N ALA A 359 -19.04 10.17 -3.03
CA ALA A 359 -17.62 10.41 -3.28
C ALA A 359 -16.83 9.10 -3.41
N ALA A 360 -17.14 8.10 -2.57
CA ALA A 360 -16.60 6.74 -2.68
C ALA A 360 -16.92 6.11 -4.05
N ALA A 361 -18.17 6.17 -4.48
CA ALA A 361 -18.59 5.65 -5.77
C ALA A 361 -17.85 6.34 -6.94
N LEU A 362 -17.68 7.66 -6.91
CA LEU A 362 -16.95 8.40 -7.93
C LEU A 362 -15.46 8.05 -7.98
N ALA A 363 -14.80 7.92 -6.84
CA ALA A 363 -13.39 7.51 -6.78
C ALA A 363 -13.20 6.09 -7.34
N LEU A 364 -14.10 5.18 -6.98
CA LEU A 364 -14.12 3.81 -7.49
C LEU A 364 -14.41 3.74 -8.99
N PHE A 365 -15.35 4.55 -9.47
CA PHE A 365 -15.66 4.65 -10.90
C PHE A 365 -14.43 5.10 -11.69
N GLY A 366 -13.76 6.17 -11.26
CA GLY A 366 -12.53 6.64 -11.90
C GLY A 366 -11.42 5.59 -11.90
N THR A 367 -11.28 4.84 -10.81
CA THR A 367 -10.32 3.74 -10.69
C THR A 367 -10.65 2.57 -11.63
N GLY A 368 -11.93 2.19 -11.69
CA GLY A 368 -12.43 1.13 -12.58
C GLY A 368 -12.21 1.46 -14.05
N LEU A 369 -12.47 2.70 -14.45
CA LEU A 369 -12.18 3.19 -15.80
C LEU A 369 -10.70 3.05 -16.15
N CYS A 370 -9.81 3.43 -15.23
CA CYS A 370 -8.37 3.28 -15.43
C CYS A 370 -7.96 1.82 -15.62
N LEU A 371 -8.44 0.94 -14.74
CA LEU A 371 -8.10 -0.49 -14.78
C LEU A 371 -8.59 -1.15 -16.07
N ALA A 372 -9.80 -0.84 -16.51
CA ALA A 372 -10.36 -1.41 -17.73
C ALA A 372 -9.63 -0.94 -18.98
N ALA A 373 -9.27 0.36 -19.05
CA ALA A 373 -8.47 0.88 -20.17
C ALA A 373 -7.05 0.28 -20.20
N ILE A 374 -6.41 0.06 -19.06
CA ILE A 374 -5.10 -0.63 -19.00
C ILE A 374 -5.20 -2.06 -19.55
N ARG A 375 -6.32 -2.75 -19.34
CA ARG A 375 -6.56 -4.10 -19.85
C ARG A 375 -7.12 -4.15 -21.28
N GLY A 376 -7.28 -3.01 -21.95
CA GLY A 376 -7.86 -2.95 -23.29
C GLY A 376 -9.36 -3.29 -23.34
N LEU A 377 -10.05 -3.34 -22.20
CA LEU A 377 -11.47 -3.68 -22.09
C LEU A 377 -12.35 -2.44 -22.32
N GLN A 378 -12.18 -1.75 -23.45
CA GLN A 378 -12.84 -0.46 -23.68
C GLN A 378 -14.38 -0.55 -23.63
N VAL A 379 -14.96 -1.62 -24.21
CA VAL A 379 -16.41 -1.83 -24.24
C VAL A 379 -17.00 -2.16 -22.86
N TRP A 380 -16.23 -2.83 -22.00
CA TRP A 380 -16.66 -3.24 -20.66
C TRP A 380 -16.23 -2.28 -19.54
N ALA A 381 -15.48 -1.23 -19.87
CA ALA A 381 -14.89 -0.32 -18.89
C ALA A 381 -15.95 0.40 -18.06
N ILE A 382 -16.97 0.94 -18.72
CA ILE A 382 -18.07 1.68 -18.08
C ILE A 382 -18.91 0.78 -17.19
N PRO A 383 -19.46 -0.37 -17.66
CA PRO A 383 -20.28 -1.23 -16.79
C PRO A 383 -19.48 -1.84 -15.64
N ALA A 384 -18.21 -2.23 -15.85
CA ALA A 384 -17.37 -2.74 -14.77
C ALA A 384 -17.05 -1.67 -13.72
N ALA A 385 -16.72 -0.44 -14.16
CA ALA A 385 -16.49 0.69 -13.27
C ALA A 385 -17.75 1.07 -12.48
N ALA A 386 -18.92 1.05 -13.14
CA ALA A 386 -20.21 1.33 -12.50
C ALA A 386 -20.56 0.26 -11.46
N ALA A 387 -20.40 -1.03 -11.79
CA ALA A 387 -20.64 -2.12 -10.85
C ALA A 387 -19.72 -2.02 -9.61
N LEU A 388 -18.44 -1.69 -9.84
CA LEU A 388 -17.46 -1.49 -8.76
C LEU A 388 -17.80 -0.26 -7.91
N ALA A 389 -18.26 0.83 -8.53
CA ALA A 389 -18.72 2.04 -7.84
C ALA A 389 -19.96 1.81 -6.97
N ILE A 390 -20.95 1.07 -7.47
CA ILE A 390 -22.19 0.75 -6.73
C ILE A 390 -21.87 -0.18 -5.56
N ALA A 391 -21.15 -1.28 -5.80
CA ALA A 391 -20.84 -2.27 -4.77
C ALA A 391 -19.89 -1.70 -3.70
N GLY A 392 -18.88 -0.93 -4.11
CA GLY A 392 -17.90 -0.38 -3.18
C GLY A 392 -18.33 0.94 -2.54
N GLY A 393 -19.18 1.75 -3.16
CA GLY A 393 -19.57 3.07 -2.63
C GLY A 393 -20.19 2.97 -1.23
N PHE A 394 -21.09 2.02 -1.01
CA PHE A 394 -21.71 1.76 0.29
C PHE A 394 -20.73 1.22 1.32
N LEU A 395 -19.82 0.34 0.90
CA LEU A 395 -18.82 -0.25 1.80
C LEU A 395 -17.73 0.76 2.21
N LEU A 396 -17.44 1.74 1.34
CA LEU A 396 -16.32 2.66 1.49
C LEU A 396 -16.73 4.08 1.87
N GLY A 397 -18.03 4.40 1.92
CA GLY A 397 -18.52 5.75 2.24
C GLY A 397 -17.95 6.33 3.53
N GLY A 398 -17.94 5.55 4.62
CA GLY A 398 -17.34 6.02 5.89
C GLY A 398 -15.82 6.27 5.81
N ALA A 399 -15.16 5.70 4.82
CA ALA A 399 -13.71 5.70 4.72
C ALA A 399 -13.18 6.59 3.59
N ILE A 400 -14.00 7.03 2.63
CA ILE A 400 -13.62 8.12 1.71
C ILE A 400 -13.39 9.44 2.47
N LEU A 401 -14.08 9.67 3.60
CA LEU A 401 -13.83 10.87 4.42
C LEU A 401 -12.38 10.93 4.93
N LYS A 402 -11.75 9.76 5.03
CA LYS A 402 -10.36 9.60 5.46
C LYS A 402 -9.37 9.69 4.30
N LEU A 403 -9.86 9.84 3.08
CA LEU A 403 -9.02 10.14 1.94
C LEU A 403 -8.29 11.47 2.10
N ALA A 404 -8.84 12.40 2.90
CA ALA A 404 -8.14 13.59 3.41
C ALA A 404 -6.74 13.30 3.96
N ILE A 405 -6.60 12.15 4.63
CA ILE A 405 -5.39 11.75 5.33
C ILE A 405 -4.47 10.98 4.39
N ILE A 406 -5.03 10.13 3.53
CA ILE A 406 -4.28 9.19 2.68
C ILE A 406 -3.76 9.88 1.41
N ALA A 407 -4.55 10.78 0.83
CA ALA A 407 -4.27 11.35 -0.49
C ALA A 407 -2.96 12.15 -0.58
N PRO A 408 -2.50 12.89 0.46
CA PRO A 408 -1.17 13.51 0.46
C PRO A 408 -0.04 12.49 0.31
N PHE A 409 -0.14 11.34 0.98
CA PHE A 409 0.86 10.27 0.89
C PHE A 409 0.83 9.58 -0.48
N LEU A 410 -0.35 9.42 -1.09
CA LEU A 410 -0.47 8.92 -2.47
C LEU A 410 0.25 9.83 -3.46
N CYS A 411 0.17 11.16 -3.28
CA CYS A 411 0.91 12.11 -4.11
C CYS A 411 2.42 11.94 -3.93
N LEU A 412 2.92 11.81 -2.71
CA LEU A 412 4.35 11.56 -2.47
C LEU A 412 4.82 10.23 -3.09
N GLY A 413 3.99 9.18 -3.04
CA GLY A 413 4.25 7.91 -3.73
C GLY A 413 4.33 8.08 -5.25
N ALA A 414 3.39 8.83 -5.84
CA ALA A 414 3.39 9.13 -7.27
C ALA A 414 4.63 9.95 -7.69
N ALA A 415 5.05 10.91 -6.85
CA ALA A 415 6.28 11.66 -7.06
C ALA A 415 7.52 10.76 -7.10
N ALA A 416 7.67 9.89 -6.09
CA ALA A 416 8.80 8.96 -6.02
C ALA A 416 8.85 8.04 -7.25
N LEU A 417 7.70 7.55 -7.71
CA LEU A 417 7.60 6.75 -8.92
C LEU A 417 7.99 7.53 -10.18
N ALA A 418 7.51 8.77 -10.33
CA ALA A 418 7.85 9.63 -11.45
C ALA A 418 9.36 9.95 -11.49
N PHE A 419 9.98 10.25 -10.36
CA PHE A 419 11.44 10.45 -10.25
C PHE A 419 12.22 9.18 -10.63
N GLY A 420 11.76 8.00 -10.20
CA GLY A 420 12.36 6.72 -10.58
C GLY A 420 12.37 6.53 -12.09
N LEU A 421 11.25 6.80 -12.77
CA LEU A 421 11.13 6.69 -14.22
C LEU A 421 12.03 7.66 -14.99
N VAL A 422 12.16 8.91 -14.52
CA VAL A 422 13.07 9.90 -15.12
C VAL A 422 14.51 9.40 -15.09
N ARG A 423 14.94 8.80 -13.97
CA ARG A 423 16.31 8.29 -13.80
C ARG A 423 16.62 7.08 -14.65
N VAL A 424 15.73 6.09 -14.71
CA VAL A 424 15.89 4.90 -15.57
C VAL A 424 16.13 5.34 -17.01
N ARG A 425 15.43 6.38 -17.45
CA ARG A 425 15.61 6.94 -18.80
C ARG A 425 16.90 7.73 -18.99
N ALA A 426 17.37 8.46 -17.96
CA ALA A 426 18.66 9.13 -18.03
C ALA A 426 19.80 8.11 -18.20
N ARG A 427 19.74 6.98 -17.49
CA ARG A 427 20.71 5.86 -17.61
C ARG A 427 20.64 5.16 -18.96
N SER A 428 19.45 4.96 -19.52
CA SER A 428 19.34 4.33 -20.85
C SER A 428 19.91 5.23 -21.96
N LYS A 429 19.97 6.54 -21.77
CA LYS A 429 20.66 7.46 -22.69
C LYS A 429 22.18 7.37 -22.58
N SER A 430 22.74 7.21 -21.38
CA SER A 430 24.19 7.09 -21.19
C SER A 430 24.76 5.76 -21.66
N LEU A 431 23.93 4.70 -21.68
CA LEU A 431 24.31 3.37 -22.17
C LEU A 431 24.06 3.17 -23.68
N ARG A 432 23.69 4.23 -24.43
CA ARG A 432 23.64 4.10 -25.89
C ARG A 432 25.06 3.77 -26.36
N PRO A 433 25.26 2.64 -27.07
CA PRO A 433 26.58 2.29 -27.57
C PRO A 433 27.11 3.48 -28.36
N VAL A 434 28.32 3.92 -28.00
CA VAL A 434 29.06 4.90 -28.81
C VAL A 434 29.03 4.36 -30.23
N PRO A 435 28.55 5.12 -31.23
CA PRO A 435 28.51 4.64 -32.60
C PRO A 435 29.92 4.18 -32.94
N VAL A 436 30.08 2.87 -33.12
CA VAL A 436 31.32 2.29 -33.63
C VAL A 436 31.50 2.93 -34.99
N GLY A 437 32.50 3.81 -35.12
CA GLY A 437 32.73 4.56 -36.35
C GLY A 437 32.83 3.60 -37.55
N PRO A 438 32.41 4.02 -38.75
CA PRO A 438 32.36 3.16 -39.94
C PRO A 438 33.72 2.64 -40.44
N ASP A 439 34.83 2.85 -39.72
CA ASP A 439 36.19 2.66 -40.22
C ASP A 439 36.97 1.59 -39.43
N VAL A 440 36.61 0.32 -39.64
CA VAL A 440 37.60 -0.77 -39.71
C VAL A 440 37.09 -1.76 -40.77
N ARG A 441 37.20 -1.38 -42.05
CA ARG A 441 37.29 -2.37 -43.12
C ARG A 441 38.75 -2.82 -43.15
N MET A 442 39.00 -4.06 -42.75
CA MET A 442 40.29 -4.73 -42.94
C MET A 442 40.63 -4.84 -44.42
#